data_AF-A0A318RII0-F1
#
_entry.id   AF-A0A318RII0-F1
#
_cell.length_a   1.000
_cell.length_b   1.000
_cell.length_c   1.000
_cell.angle_alpha   90.00
_cell.angle_beta   90.00
_cell.angle_gamma   90.00
#
_symmetry.space_group_name_H-M   'P 1'
#
loop_
_entity.id
_entity.type
_entity.pdbx_description
1 polymer ?
#
loop_
_entity_poly.entity_id
_entity_poly.type
_entity_poly.pdbx_seq_one_letter_code
_entity_poly.pdbx_strand_id
1 'polypeptide(L)'
;MSLSNYSSNLDRNTPGAADPNETKRSLDAQLEHVLGLEDGWQGPDSLAPTPAAREFFEKYFDGLQSSYWTESTPTATPAGGLHMEWSRDGSDYSADILAGGQLLLKVVAPTATDNAELHIEEPTTAMLRKFIMRGLPID
;
A
#
# COMPACT_ATOMS: atom_id res chain seq x y z
N MET A 1 18.01 21.34 -36.41
CA MET A 1 18.15 21.77 -35.01
C MET A 1 16.91 22.56 -34.62
N SER A 2 16.05 22.02 -33.76
CA SER A 2 15.52 22.69 -32.57
C SER A 2 14.55 21.73 -31.86
N LEU A 3 14.86 21.39 -30.62
CA LEU A 3 14.09 20.52 -29.74
C LEU A 3 12.93 21.33 -29.14
N SER A 4 11.70 20.87 -29.30
CA SER A 4 10.54 21.47 -28.64
C SER A 4 10.12 20.63 -27.45
N ASN A 5 10.57 21.09 -26.28
CA ASN A 5 9.91 21.10 -24.97
C ASN A 5 9.08 19.87 -24.57
N TYR A 6 9.68 19.02 -23.74
CA TYR A 6 8.95 18.20 -22.78
C TYR A 6 8.26 19.12 -21.78
N SER A 7 6.93 19.20 -21.84
CA SER A 7 6.13 19.82 -20.79
C SER A 7 6.09 18.89 -19.57
N SER A 8 6.88 19.21 -18.56
CA SER A 8 6.73 18.73 -17.20
C SER A 8 5.43 19.30 -16.60
N ASN A 9 4.31 18.61 -16.78
CA ASN A 9 3.08 18.92 -16.05
C ASN A 9 3.12 18.22 -14.68
N LEU A 10 3.96 18.77 -13.82
CA LEU A 10 4.08 18.44 -12.40
C LEU A 10 3.19 19.41 -11.61
N ASP A 11 1.89 19.40 -11.89
CA ASP A 11 0.90 20.18 -11.13
C ASP A 11 -0.43 19.41 -11.10
N ARG A 12 -0.48 18.34 -10.31
CA ARG A 12 -1.75 17.80 -9.81
C ARG A 12 -2.24 18.71 -8.66
N ASN A 13 -2.66 19.92 -9.00
CA ASN A 13 -3.51 20.73 -8.12
C ASN A 13 -4.95 20.63 -8.63
N THR A 14 -5.60 19.50 -8.31
CA THR A 14 -7.03 19.31 -8.54
C THR A 14 -7.81 20.05 -7.43
N PRO A 15 -8.82 20.87 -7.76
CA PRO A 15 -9.68 21.48 -6.76
C PRO A 15 -10.47 20.38 -6.03
N GLY A 16 -10.27 20.25 -4.72
CA GLY A 16 -10.81 19.16 -3.91
C GLY A 16 -9.76 18.18 -3.37
N ALA A 17 -8.46 18.50 -3.49
CA ALA A 17 -7.40 17.79 -2.77
C ALA A 17 -7.76 17.76 -1.28
N ALA A 18 -8.06 16.57 -0.75
CA ALA A 18 -8.24 16.35 0.67
C ALA A 18 -7.05 16.97 1.41
N ASP A 19 -7.31 17.71 2.49
CA ASP A 19 -6.23 18.27 3.30
C ASP A 19 -5.31 17.10 3.69
N PRO A 20 -4.00 17.15 3.41
CA PRO A 20 -3.07 16.08 3.78
C PRO A 20 -3.21 15.69 5.25
N ASN A 21 -3.55 16.63 6.13
CA ASN A 21 -3.80 16.36 7.54
C ASN A 21 -5.11 15.59 7.79
N GLU A 22 -6.14 15.80 6.97
CA GLU A 22 -7.41 15.06 7.05
C GLU A 22 -7.23 13.64 6.53
N THR A 23 -6.53 13.45 5.41
CA THR A 23 -6.15 12.12 4.91
C THR A 23 -5.30 11.38 5.93
N LYS A 24 -4.34 12.07 6.56
CA LYS A 24 -3.54 11.47 7.64
C LYS A 24 -4.41 11.01 8.80
N ARG A 25 -5.29 11.88 9.32
CA ARG A 25 -6.16 11.54 10.45
C ARG A 25 -7.11 10.39 10.12
N SER A 26 -7.64 10.34 8.90
CA SER A 26 -8.49 9.23 8.47
C SER A 26 -7.73 7.91 8.44
N LEU A 27 -6.49 7.93 7.97
CA LEU A 27 -5.63 6.75 7.95
C LEU A 27 -5.15 6.37 9.34
N ASP A 28 -4.78 7.34 10.18
CA ASP A 28 -4.43 7.11 11.58
C ASP A 28 -5.62 6.49 12.32
N ALA A 29 -6.85 6.95 12.08
CA ALA A 29 -8.05 6.37 12.68
C ALA A 29 -8.36 4.96 12.15
N GLN A 30 -8.17 4.71 10.85
CA GLN A 30 -8.30 3.35 10.28
C GLN A 30 -7.21 2.42 10.81
N LEU A 31 -5.99 2.93 10.96
CA LEU A 31 -4.87 2.19 11.50
C LEU A 31 -5.10 1.88 12.98
N GLU A 32 -5.54 2.84 13.78
CA GLU A 32 -5.96 2.60 15.17
C GLU A 32 -7.10 1.58 15.25
N HIS A 33 -8.05 1.61 14.31
CA HIS A 33 -9.11 0.61 14.25
C HIS A 33 -8.57 -0.78 13.94
N VAL A 34 -7.72 -0.91 12.92
CA VAL A 34 -7.11 -2.18 12.47
C VAL A 34 -6.13 -2.74 13.50
N LEU A 35 -5.35 -1.89 14.16
CA LEU A 35 -4.36 -2.28 15.18
C LEU A 35 -4.98 -2.46 16.57
N GLY A 36 -6.15 -1.87 16.80
CA GLY A 36 -6.97 -2.04 18.00
C GLY A 36 -8.00 -3.16 17.89
N LEU A 37 -7.99 -3.94 16.80
CA LEU A 37 -8.81 -5.15 16.69
C LEU A 37 -8.37 -6.14 17.77
N GLU A 38 -9.28 -6.47 18.68
CA GLU A 38 -9.23 -7.68 19.49
C GLU A 38 -9.99 -8.79 18.72
N ASP A 39 -9.56 -10.04 18.86
CA ASP A 39 -10.03 -11.20 18.07
C ASP A 39 -11.50 -11.13 17.60
N GLY A 40 -11.71 -11.24 16.28
CA GLY A 40 -12.95 -11.78 15.71
C GLY A 40 -14.13 -10.84 15.49
N TRP A 41 -13.95 -9.60 14.99
CA TRP A 41 -15.10 -8.73 14.66
C TRP A 41 -15.47 -8.60 13.17
N GLN A 42 -14.60 -8.98 12.23
CA GLN A 42 -14.93 -8.97 10.78
C GLN A 42 -15.43 -10.35 10.26
N GLY A 43 -15.56 -11.34 11.15
CA GLY A 43 -16.00 -12.70 10.84
C GLY A 43 -15.24 -13.72 11.68
N PRO A 44 -15.69 -14.99 11.73
CA PRO A 44 -14.85 -16.07 12.25
C PRO A 44 -13.52 -16.05 11.45
N ASP A 45 -12.40 -16.08 12.17
CA ASP A 45 -11.03 -16.10 11.66
C ASP A 45 -10.33 -14.75 11.37
N SER A 46 -10.96 -13.58 11.57
CA SER A 46 -10.22 -12.30 11.47
C SER A 46 -9.41 -12.03 12.75
N LEU A 47 -8.11 -12.33 12.70
CA LEU A 47 -7.15 -12.05 13.77
C LEU A 47 -6.64 -10.60 13.68
N ALA A 48 -6.30 -10.04 14.84
CA ALA A 48 -5.51 -8.81 14.91
C ALA A 48 -4.21 -8.97 14.11
N PRO A 49 -3.69 -7.90 13.48
CA PRO A 49 -2.36 -7.94 12.88
C PRO A 49 -1.32 -8.36 13.92
N THR A 50 -0.48 -9.32 13.56
CA THR A 50 0.65 -9.74 14.39
C THR A 50 1.61 -8.57 14.64
N PRO A 51 2.38 -8.61 15.75
CA PRO A 51 3.40 -7.58 16.01
C PRO A 51 4.38 -7.40 14.85
N ALA A 52 4.78 -8.49 14.18
CA ALA A 52 5.69 -8.42 13.04
C ALA A 52 5.09 -7.66 11.84
N ALA A 53 3.85 -7.99 11.45
CA ALA A 53 3.16 -7.31 10.36
C ALA A 53 2.91 -5.82 10.68
N ARG A 54 2.51 -5.55 11.92
CA ARG A 54 2.30 -4.18 12.44
C ARG A 54 3.59 -3.36 12.40
N GLU A 55 4.67 -3.86 12.99
CA GLU A 55 5.95 -3.15 13.03
C GLU A 55 6.49 -2.87 11.62
N PHE A 56 6.31 -3.81 10.69
CA PHE A 56 6.70 -3.61 9.31
C PHE A 56 5.90 -2.48 8.67
N PHE A 57 4.56 -2.49 8.84
CA PHE A 57 3.68 -1.46 8.31
C PHE A 57 3.99 -0.08 8.87
N GLU A 58 4.15 0.05 10.19
CA GLU A 58 4.46 1.33 10.85
C GLU A 58 5.77 1.92 10.31
N LYS A 59 6.82 1.11 10.21
CA LYS A 59 8.11 1.53 9.61
C LYS A 59 7.94 1.89 8.14
N TYR A 60 7.15 1.14 7.39
CA TYR A 60 6.85 1.43 5.99
C TYR A 60 6.19 2.80 5.84
N PHE A 61 5.12 3.04 6.59
CA PHE A 61 4.26 4.21 6.49
C PHE A 61 4.97 5.50 6.94
N ASP A 62 5.81 5.43 7.99
CA ASP A 62 6.60 6.58 8.48
C ASP A 62 7.48 7.22 7.40
N GLY A 63 8.00 6.43 6.46
CA GLY A 63 8.82 6.92 5.35
C GLY A 63 8.08 7.12 4.03
N LEU A 64 6.75 7.02 4.01
CA LEU A 64 5.94 7.15 2.81
C LEU A 64 5.55 8.61 2.55
N GLN A 65 5.68 9.06 1.30
CA GLN A 65 5.23 10.39 0.90
C GLN A 65 3.71 10.49 0.96
N SER A 66 3.19 11.63 1.43
CA SER A 66 1.76 11.83 1.68
C SER A 66 0.86 11.65 0.46
N SER A 67 1.40 11.83 -0.75
CA SER A 67 0.67 11.58 -2.00
C SER A 67 0.27 10.11 -2.21
N TYR A 68 0.88 9.17 -1.47
CA TYR A 68 0.64 7.72 -1.61
C TYR A 68 -0.10 7.10 -0.41
N TRP A 69 -0.54 7.94 0.52
CA TRP A 69 -1.18 7.51 1.76
C TRP A 69 -2.50 6.77 1.51
N THR A 70 -3.31 7.23 0.55
CA THR A 70 -4.59 6.58 0.20
C THR A 70 -4.40 5.16 -0.32
N GLU A 71 -3.36 4.91 -1.12
CA GLU A 71 -3.05 3.58 -1.68
C GLU A 71 -2.47 2.62 -0.62
N SER A 72 -2.19 3.14 0.57
CA SER A 72 -1.62 2.41 1.70
C SER A 72 -2.63 2.14 2.81
N THR A 73 -3.92 2.33 2.53
CA THR A 73 -4.98 2.04 3.49
C THR A 73 -5.02 0.54 3.78
N PRO A 74 -4.70 0.10 5.01
CA PRO A 74 -4.61 -1.33 5.29
C PRO A 74 -5.95 -1.90 5.75
N THR A 75 -6.13 -3.19 5.50
CA THR A 75 -7.20 -4.04 6.03
C THR A 75 -6.59 -5.27 6.70
N ALA A 76 -7.20 -5.76 7.78
CA ALA A 76 -6.71 -6.96 8.45
C ALA A 76 -7.02 -8.22 7.64
N THR A 77 -6.09 -9.16 7.58
CA THR A 77 -6.29 -10.47 6.95
C THR A 77 -6.65 -11.54 7.99
N PRO A 78 -7.32 -12.65 7.59
CA PRO A 78 -7.61 -13.75 8.52
C PRO A 78 -6.38 -14.40 9.15
N ALA A 79 -5.22 -14.29 8.48
CA ALA A 79 -3.97 -14.86 8.98
C ALA A 79 -3.23 -13.97 9.99
N GLY A 80 -3.75 -12.79 10.34
CA GLY A 80 -3.05 -11.82 11.20
C GLY A 80 -1.99 -10.98 10.45
N GLY A 81 -2.13 -10.86 9.13
CA GLY A 81 -1.40 -9.90 8.29
C GLY A 81 -2.22 -8.67 7.93
N LEU A 82 -1.67 -7.82 7.06
CA LEU A 82 -2.30 -6.61 6.54
C LEU A 82 -2.37 -6.66 5.01
N HIS A 83 -3.51 -6.28 4.45
CA HIS A 83 -3.75 -6.20 3.02
C HIS A 83 -3.98 -4.75 2.60
N MET A 84 -3.33 -4.33 1.52
CA MET A 84 -3.55 -3.05 0.86
C MET A 84 -3.87 -3.30 -0.61
N GLU A 85 -4.83 -2.55 -1.16
CA GLU A 85 -5.21 -2.61 -2.56
C GLU A 85 -5.41 -1.21 -3.15
N TRP A 86 -5.04 -1.04 -4.41
CA TRP A 86 -5.27 0.20 -5.15
C TRP A 86 -5.27 -0.04 -6.66
N SER A 87 -5.85 0.89 -7.41
CA SER A 87 -5.85 0.86 -8.88
C SER A 87 -5.10 2.06 -9.44
N ARG A 88 -4.29 1.84 -10.47
CA ARG A 88 -3.57 2.91 -11.20
C ARG A 88 -3.41 2.54 -12.66
N ASP A 89 -3.72 3.48 -13.54
CA ASP A 89 -3.54 3.35 -14.99
C ASP A 89 -4.18 2.07 -15.59
N GLY A 90 -5.34 1.67 -15.06
CA GLY A 90 -6.09 0.49 -15.50
C GLY A 90 -5.56 -0.84 -14.96
N SER A 91 -4.53 -0.83 -14.11
CA SER A 91 -4.04 -2.01 -13.41
C SER A 91 -4.47 -1.98 -11.94
N ASP A 92 -4.77 -3.15 -11.39
CA ASP A 92 -5.05 -3.34 -9.97
C ASP A 92 -3.82 -3.91 -9.28
N TYR A 93 -3.49 -3.34 -8.13
CA TYR A 93 -2.32 -3.70 -7.35
C TYR A 93 -2.78 -4.14 -5.97
N SER A 94 -2.10 -5.14 -5.42
CA SER A 94 -2.23 -5.46 -4.01
C SER A 94 -0.89 -5.76 -3.36
N ALA A 95 -0.79 -5.43 -2.08
CA ALA A 95 0.33 -5.75 -1.23
C ALA A 95 -0.17 -6.35 0.08
N ASP A 96 0.22 -7.60 0.35
CA ASP A 96 -0.01 -8.25 1.62
C ASP A 96 1.28 -8.25 2.44
N ILE A 97 1.19 -7.72 3.66
CA ILE A 97 2.18 -7.95 4.72
C ILE A 97 1.70 -9.18 5.48
N LEU A 98 2.37 -10.32 5.29
CA LEU A 98 1.99 -11.57 5.94
C LEU A 98 2.30 -11.53 7.44
N ALA A 99 1.70 -12.46 8.19
CA ALA A 99 1.85 -12.55 9.65
C ALA A 99 3.32 -12.70 10.14
N GLY A 100 4.20 -13.24 9.31
CA GLY A 100 5.63 -13.33 9.61
C GLY A 100 6.45 -12.09 9.23
N GLY A 101 5.81 -11.06 8.65
CA GLY A 101 6.46 -9.86 8.13
C GLY A 101 6.95 -9.99 6.68
N GLN A 102 6.67 -11.11 5.99
CA GLN A 102 6.94 -11.26 4.56
C GLN A 102 6.03 -10.36 3.70
N LEU A 103 6.40 -10.15 2.44
CA LEU A 103 5.58 -9.42 1.47
C LEU A 103 5.12 -10.33 0.33
N LEU A 104 3.85 -10.22 -0.02
CA LEU A 104 3.29 -10.73 -1.27
C LEU A 104 2.75 -9.54 -2.06
N LEU A 105 3.31 -9.31 -3.26
CA LEU A 105 2.96 -8.19 -4.13
C LEU A 105 2.30 -8.73 -5.39
N LYS A 106 1.18 -8.14 -5.82
CA LYS A 106 0.44 -8.58 -7.01
C LYS A 106 0.09 -7.41 -7.91
N VAL A 107 0.16 -7.66 -9.22
CA VAL A 107 -0.30 -6.76 -10.26
C VAL A 107 -1.24 -7.54 -11.18
N VAL A 108 -2.45 -7.03 -11.34
CA VAL A 108 -3.41 -7.48 -12.35
C VAL A 108 -3.53 -6.37 -13.38
N ALA A 109 -2.89 -6.57 -14.53
CA ALA A 109 -2.85 -5.62 -15.62
C ALA A 109 -4.00 -5.86 -16.61
N PRO A 110 -4.34 -4.87 -17.47
CA PRO A 110 -5.30 -5.07 -18.56
C PRO A 110 -4.94 -6.22 -19.50
N THR A 111 -3.65 -6.47 -19.67
CA THR A 111 -3.13 -7.58 -20.46
C THR A 111 -2.62 -8.67 -19.53
N ALA A 112 -3.15 -9.89 -19.67
CA ALA A 112 -2.80 -11.01 -18.79
C ALA A 112 -1.31 -11.38 -18.78
N THR A 113 -0.55 -11.05 -19.83
CA THR A 113 0.90 -11.27 -19.91
C THR A 113 1.70 -10.39 -18.95
N ASP A 114 1.10 -9.27 -18.52
CA ASP A 114 1.72 -8.29 -17.65
C ASP A 114 1.29 -8.49 -16.18
N ASN A 115 0.45 -9.50 -15.91
CA ASN A 115 0.12 -9.92 -14.56
C ASN A 115 1.38 -10.48 -13.88
N ALA A 116 1.58 -10.09 -12.63
CA ALA A 116 2.75 -10.52 -11.87
C ALA A 116 2.41 -10.74 -10.39
N GLU A 117 3.09 -11.70 -9.78
CA GLU A 117 3.06 -11.97 -8.35
C GLU A 117 4.50 -12.15 -7.88
N LEU A 118 4.86 -11.52 -6.76
CA LEU A 118 6.19 -11.58 -6.18
C LEU A 118 6.08 -11.80 -4.66
N HIS A 119 6.66 -12.90 -4.19
CA HIS A 119 6.79 -13.22 -2.77
C HIS A 119 8.21 -12.91 -2.28
N ILE A 120 8.34 -12.22 -1.16
CA ILE A 120 9.61 -11.75 -0.59
C ILE A 120 9.66 -12.19 0.87
N GLU A 121 10.54 -13.16 1.16
CA GLU A 121 10.71 -13.73 2.50
C GLU A 121 11.35 -12.75 3.49
N GLU A 122 12.28 -11.92 3.02
CA GLU A 122 13.01 -10.93 3.82
C GLU A 122 12.86 -9.53 3.22
N PRO A 123 11.65 -8.93 3.32
CA PRO A 123 11.39 -7.66 2.67
C PRO A 123 12.04 -6.49 3.41
N THR A 124 12.32 -5.42 2.66
CA THR A 124 12.65 -4.11 3.24
C THR A 124 11.47 -3.16 3.05
N THR A 125 11.31 -2.18 3.94
CA THR A 125 10.26 -1.15 3.80
C THR A 125 10.43 -0.33 2.52
N ALA A 126 11.66 -0.18 2.02
CA ALA A 126 11.94 0.47 0.75
C ALA A 126 11.35 -0.27 -0.46
N MET A 127 11.31 -1.62 -0.44
CA MET A 127 10.70 -2.42 -1.50
C MET A 127 9.19 -2.16 -1.59
N LEU A 128 8.49 -2.17 -0.46
CA LEU A 128 7.06 -1.86 -0.44
C LEU A 128 6.77 -0.43 -0.89
N ARG A 129 7.57 0.56 -0.46
CA ARG A 129 7.44 1.95 -0.94
C ARG A 129 7.65 2.04 -2.45
N LYS A 130 8.68 1.41 -3.00
CA LYS A 130 8.91 1.37 -4.45
C LYS A 130 7.69 0.79 -5.17
N PHE A 131 7.14 -0.32 -4.67
CA PHE A 131 5.98 -0.97 -5.26
C PHE A 131 4.75 -0.06 -5.27
N ILE A 132 4.41 0.57 -4.16
CA ILE A 132 3.27 1.52 -4.07
C ILE A 132 3.47 2.72 -5.01
N MET A 133 4.72 3.20 -5.11
CA MET A 133 5.05 4.36 -5.94
C MET A 133 5.12 4.05 -7.44
N ARG A 134 5.51 2.83 -7.85
CA ARG A 134 5.91 2.53 -9.23
C ARG A 134 5.36 1.21 -9.80
N GLY A 135 4.82 0.32 -8.99
CA GLY A 135 4.52 -1.06 -9.38
C GLY A 135 5.76 -1.93 -9.42
N LEU A 136 5.68 -3.06 -10.14
CA LEU A 136 6.83 -3.93 -10.45
C LEU A 136 7.55 -3.43 -11.71
N PRO A 137 8.87 -3.68 -11.86
CA PRO A 137 9.79 -4.33 -10.91
C PRO A 137 10.24 -3.41 -9.75
N ILE A 138 10.75 -4.00 -8.65
CA ILE A 138 11.06 -3.31 -7.39
C ILE A 138 12.56 -3.30 -7.03
N ASP A 139 13.41 -3.84 -7.91
CA ASP A 139 14.88 -3.85 -7.84
C ASP A 139 15.47 -2.45 -7.60
#